data_AF-A0A961MX43-F1
#
_entry.id   AF-A0A961MX43-F1
#
_cell.length_a   1.000
_cell.length_b   1.000
_cell.length_c   1.000
_cell.angle_alpha   90.00
_cell.angle_beta   90.00
_cell.angle_gamma   90.00
#
_symmetry.space_group_name_H-M   'P 1'
#
loop_
_entity.id
_entity.type
_entity.pdbx_description
1 polymer ?
#
loop_
_entity_poly.entity_id
_entity_poly.type
_entity_poly.pdbx_seq_one_letter_code
_entity_poly.pdbx_strand_id
1 'polypeptide(L)'
;WYSLGTADMLDVAFMGMHVAQMTHPAEMARCFDMVTTQNAAIMGLQGYGLAPGCTASLVVLDAGNPVEALRLRPARVAVVSKGRLVATQPRADARLSVPGRPDQVRRRFAV
;
A
#
# COMPACT_ATOMS: atom_id res chain seq x y z
N TRP A 1 -15.18 -9.66 -19.24
CA TRP A 1 -15.45 -10.10 -17.85
C TRP A 1 -14.15 -10.60 -17.25
N TYR A 2 -13.80 -10.21 -16.02
CA TYR A 2 -12.60 -10.67 -15.31
C TYR A 2 -13.03 -11.27 -13.95
N SER A 3 -12.74 -12.56 -13.73
CA SER A 3 -13.29 -13.34 -12.59
C SER A 3 -12.49 -13.23 -11.30
N LEU A 4 -11.34 -12.54 -11.30
CA LEU A 4 -10.49 -12.38 -10.12
C LEU A 4 -10.53 -10.92 -9.63
N GLY A 5 -9.93 -10.69 -8.46
CA GLY A 5 -9.71 -9.34 -7.94
C GLY A 5 -10.40 -9.08 -6.61
N THR A 6 -9.76 -8.23 -5.81
CA THR A 6 -10.18 -7.81 -4.47
C THR A 6 -10.37 -6.29 -4.38
N ALA A 7 -10.35 -5.60 -5.53
CA ALA A 7 -10.30 -4.14 -5.65
C ALA A 7 -9.10 -3.49 -4.93
N ASP A 8 -7.98 -4.22 -4.83
CA ASP A 8 -6.75 -3.73 -4.23
C ASP A 8 -5.81 -3.10 -5.29
N MET A 9 -5.58 -1.79 -5.20
CA MET A 9 -4.69 -1.08 -6.11
C MET A 9 -3.21 -1.46 -5.97
N LEU A 10 -2.77 -1.99 -4.82
CA LEU A 10 -1.41 -2.53 -4.66
C LEU A 10 -1.26 -3.85 -5.41
N ASP A 11 -2.31 -4.67 -5.53
CA ASP A 11 -2.28 -5.87 -6.39
C ASP A 11 -2.19 -5.49 -7.87
N VAL A 12 -2.92 -4.45 -8.29
CA VAL A 12 -2.86 -3.92 -9.66
C VAL A 12 -1.46 -3.40 -9.98
N ALA A 13 -0.88 -2.56 -9.10
CA ALA A 13 0.48 -2.07 -9.26
C ALA A 13 1.52 -3.20 -9.24
N PHE A 14 1.37 -4.17 -8.32
CA PHE A 14 2.24 -5.33 -8.23
C PHE A 14 2.23 -6.15 -9.52
N MET A 15 1.07 -6.43 -10.10
CA MET A 15 1.00 -7.14 -11.38
C MET A 15 1.59 -6.29 -12.51
N GLY A 16 1.24 -5.01 -12.57
CA GLY A 16 1.72 -4.07 -13.58
C GLY A 16 3.24 -3.96 -13.62
N MET A 17 3.90 -3.86 -12.47
CA MET A 17 5.36 -3.77 -12.40
C MET A 17 6.07 -5.01 -12.95
N HIS A 18 5.50 -6.21 -12.79
CA HIS A 18 6.09 -7.44 -13.35
C HIS A 18 5.99 -7.45 -14.86
N VAL A 19 4.79 -7.15 -15.39
CA VAL A 19 4.53 -7.13 -16.84
C VAL A 19 5.35 -6.06 -17.54
N ALA A 20 5.49 -4.88 -16.92
CA ALA A 20 6.26 -3.77 -17.45
C ALA A 20 7.78 -3.88 -17.19
N GLN A 21 8.25 -4.96 -16.55
CA GLN A 21 9.66 -5.17 -16.17
C GLN A 21 10.24 -4.08 -15.25
N MET A 22 9.38 -3.42 -14.47
CA MET A 22 9.68 -2.29 -13.60
C MET A 22 10.08 -2.72 -12.18
N THR A 23 11.04 -3.64 -12.07
CA THR A 23 11.42 -4.28 -10.79
C THR A 23 12.57 -3.60 -10.06
N HIS A 24 13.18 -2.56 -10.65
CA HIS A 24 14.16 -1.74 -9.94
C HIS A 24 13.46 -0.92 -8.83
N PRO A 25 14.07 -0.69 -7.65
CA PRO A 25 13.41 0.02 -6.54
C PRO A 25 12.82 1.39 -6.91
N ALA A 26 13.50 2.15 -7.76
CA ALA A 26 12.99 3.43 -8.25
C ALA A 26 11.73 3.28 -9.13
N GLU A 27 11.66 2.21 -9.92
CA GLU A 27 10.51 1.92 -10.78
C GLU A 27 9.34 1.36 -9.95
N MET A 28 9.62 0.54 -8.95
CA MET A 28 8.62 0.11 -7.97
C MET A 28 7.98 1.30 -7.26
N ALA A 29 8.79 2.26 -6.79
CA ALA A 29 8.25 3.50 -6.21
C ALA A 29 7.37 4.25 -7.21
N ARG A 30 7.78 4.33 -8.49
CA ARG A 30 6.97 4.92 -9.55
C ARG A 30 5.65 4.17 -9.77
N CYS A 31 5.63 2.84 -9.72
CA CYS A 31 4.39 2.06 -9.83
C CYS A 31 3.42 2.32 -8.66
N PHE A 32 3.94 2.60 -7.47
CA PHE A 32 3.11 3.04 -6.34
C PHE A 32 2.50 4.44 -6.58
N ASP A 33 3.28 5.37 -7.12
CA ASP A 33 2.79 6.70 -7.51
C ASP A 33 1.71 6.60 -8.60
N MET A 34 1.87 5.69 -9.55
CA MET A 34 0.89 5.45 -10.63
C MET A 34 -0.50 5.14 -10.07
N VAL A 35 -0.59 4.39 -8.98
CA VAL A 35 -1.87 4.01 -8.36
C VAL A 35 -2.33 4.95 -7.25
N THR A 36 -1.63 6.06 -7.04
CA THR A 36 -1.96 7.08 -6.03
C THR A 36 -2.03 8.47 -6.67
N THR A 37 -0.93 9.21 -6.67
CA THR A 37 -0.85 10.62 -7.09
C THR A 37 -1.05 10.79 -8.59
N GLN A 38 -0.51 9.89 -9.43
CA GLN A 38 -0.64 10.00 -10.88
C GLN A 38 -2.10 9.79 -11.32
N ASN A 39 -2.79 8.79 -10.76
CA ASN A 39 -4.21 8.57 -11.02
C ASN A 39 -5.07 9.75 -10.59
N ALA A 40 -4.79 10.33 -9.42
CA ALA A 40 -5.50 11.54 -8.97
C ALA A 40 -5.31 12.72 -9.94
N ALA A 41 -4.09 12.90 -10.46
CA ALA A 41 -3.79 13.92 -11.46
C ALA A 41 -4.53 13.66 -12.80
N ILE A 42 -4.52 12.42 -13.30
CA ILE A 42 -5.25 12.02 -14.52
C ILE A 42 -6.75 12.30 -14.39
N MET A 43 -7.32 12.06 -13.20
CA MET A 43 -8.72 12.33 -12.92
C MET A 43 -9.04 13.81 -12.64
N GLY A 44 -8.03 14.69 -12.57
CA GLY A 44 -8.21 16.10 -12.26
C GLY A 44 -8.66 16.37 -10.82
N LEU A 45 -8.37 15.48 -9.87
CA LEU A 45 -8.80 15.63 -8.48
C LEU A 45 -8.13 16.84 -7.83
N GLN A 46 -8.94 17.73 -7.27
CA GLN A 46 -8.48 18.89 -6.52
C GLN A 46 -8.37 18.56 -5.02
N GLY A 47 -7.39 19.17 -4.35
CA GLY A 47 -7.19 18.97 -2.91
C GLY A 47 -6.80 17.53 -2.53
N TYR A 48 -6.18 16.77 -3.45
CA TYR A 48 -5.62 15.44 -3.21
C TYR A 48 -4.15 15.53 -2.81
N GLY A 49 -3.76 14.74 -1.80
CA GLY A 49 -2.37 14.65 -1.33
C GLY A 49 -2.24 14.83 0.18
N LEU A 50 -1.00 14.77 0.66
CA LEU A 50 -0.66 14.90 2.08
C LEU A 50 0.04 16.25 2.32
N ALA A 51 -0.69 17.34 2.12
CA ALA A 51 -0.21 18.69 2.35
C ALA A 51 -1.28 19.54 3.07
N PRO A 52 -0.89 20.60 3.82
CA PRO A 52 -1.83 21.55 4.37
C PRO A 52 -2.77 22.11 3.30
N GLY A 53 -4.07 22.18 3.60
CA GLY A 53 -5.11 22.62 2.65
C GLY A 53 -5.72 21.50 1.80
N CYS A 54 -5.11 20.32 1.73
CA CYS A 54 -5.73 19.15 1.11
C CYS A 54 -6.87 18.57 1.96
N THR A 55 -7.74 17.79 1.33
CA THR A 55 -8.76 17.03 2.06
C THR A 55 -8.07 16.06 3.01
N ALA A 56 -8.53 16.01 4.27
CA ALA A 56 -8.01 15.10 5.29
C ALA A 56 -8.42 13.63 5.05
N SER A 57 -8.04 13.09 3.90
CA SER A 57 -8.26 11.70 3.49
C SER A 57 -6.92 11.03 3.25
N LEU A 58 -6.64 9.94 3.96
CA LEU A 58 -5.39 9.20 3.86
C LEU A 58 -5.56 7.74 4.23
N VAL A 59 -4.62 6.91 3.78
CA VAL A 59 -4.53 5.50 4.14
C VAL A 59 -3.16 5.26 4.79
N VAL A 60 -3.16 4.60 5.94
CA VAL A 60 -1.93 4.17 6.62
C VAL A 60 -1.69 2.71 6.29
N LEU A 61 -0.59 2.44 5.62
CA LEU A 61 -0.14 1.09 5.27
C LEU A 61 0.90 0.59 6.30
N ASP A 62 0.86 -0.69 6.64
CA ASP A 62 1.91 -1.30 7.46
C ASP A 62 3.18 -1.61 6.63
N ALA A 63 3.80 -0.57 6.10
CA ALA A 63 5.04 -0.61 5.33
C ALA A 63 5.90 0.63 5.61
N GLY A 64 7.21 0.52 5.46
CA GLY A 64 8.16 1.60 5.66
C GLY A 64 8.40 2.50 4.44
N ASN A 65 8.11 2.01 3.23
CA ASN A 65 8.29 2.77 1.99
C ASN A 65 7.43 2.17 0.84
N PRO A 66 7.32 2.85 -0.32
CA PRO A 66 6.55 2.36 -1.47
C PRO A 66 6.97 0.99 -2.01
N VAL A 67 8.28 0.70 -2.02
CA VAL A 67 8.82 -0.59 -2.46
C VAL A 67 8.30 -1.70 -1.54
N GLU A 68 8.35 -1.49 -0.23
CA GLU A 68 7.83 -2.41 0.77
C GLU A 68 6.30 -2.54 0.68
N ALA A 69 5.58 -1.44 0.42
CA ALA A 69 4.13 -1.46 0.25
C ALA A 69 3.72 -2.36 -0.93
N LEU A 70 4.42 -2.29 -2.07
CA LEU A 70 4.18 -3.17 -3.21
C LEU A 70 4.62 -4.62 -2.94
N ARG A 71 5.79 -4.81 -2.30
CA ARG A 71 6.30 -6.15 -1.97
C ARG A 71 5.35 -6.90 -1.04
N LEU A 72 4.88 -6.24 0.01
CA LEU A 72 4.10 -6.86 1.08
C LEU A 72 2.60 -6.86 0.81
N ARG A 73 2.10 -5.88 0.04
CA ARG A 73 0.65 -5.58 -0.08
C ARG A 73 -0.02 -5.60 1.31
N PRO A 74 0.47 -4.75 2.23
CA PRO A 74 0.18 -4.89 3.64
C PRO A 74 -1.26 -4.48 3.98
N ALA A 75 -1.65 -4.78 5.22
CA ALA A 75 -2.89 -4.28 5.81
C ALA A 75 -2.96 -2.74 5.78
N ARG A 76 -4.18 -2.22 5.63
CA ARG A 76 -4.51 -0.80 5.78
C ARG A 76 -4.89 -0.60 7.25
N VAL A 77 -3.90 -0.30 8.08
CA VAL A 77 -4.11 -0.22 9.54
C VAL A 77 -5.04 0.92 9.93
N ALA A 78 -5.14 1.96 9.10
CA ALA A 78 -6.15 2.99 9.21
C ALA A 78 -6.53 3.55 7.83
N VAL A 79 -7.82 3.82 7.63
CA VAL A 79 -8.36 4.56 6.49
C VAL A 79 -9.12 5.75 7.05
N VAL A 80 -8.69 6.96 6.68
CA VAL A 80 -9.33 8.21 7.08
C VAL A 80 -9.96 8.83 5.84
N SER A 81 -11.21 9.25 5.97
CA SER A 81 -11.93 9.99 4.93
C SER A 81 -12.49 11.27 5.52
N LYS A 82 -12.09 12.42 4.95
CA LYS A 82 -12.54 13.76 5.38
C LYS A 82 -12.43 13.97 6.90
N GLY A 83 -11.30 13.56 7.47
CA GLY A 83 -10.98 13.71 8.90
C GLY A 83 -11.62 12.66 9.82
N ARG A 84 -12.31 11.65 9.28
CA ARG A 84 -12.94 10.57 10.08
C ARG A 84 -12.27 9.23 9.79
N LEU A 85 -11.96 8.48 10.84
CA LEU A 85 -11.53 7.09 10.72
C LEU A 85 -12.72 6.25 10.25
N VAL A 86 -12.63 5.66 9.06
CA VAL A 86 -13.72 4.90 8.43
C VAL A 86 -13.45 3.40 8.36
N ALA A 87 -12.19 2.98 8.43
CA ALA A 87 -11.84 1.56 8.51
C ALA A 87 -10.49 1.34 9.22
N THR A 88 -10.35 0.17 9.83
CA THR A 88 -9.11 -0.31 10.47
C THR A 88 -8.95 -1.79 10.21
N GLN A 89 -7.71 -2.24 10.06
CA GLN A 89 -7.38 -3.65 9.95
C GLN A 89 -6.19 -3.99 10.87
N PRO A 90 -6.19 -5.13 11.58
CA PRO A 90 -5.01 -5.58 12.31
C PRO A 90 -3.84 -5.83 11.35
N ARG A 91 -2.62 -5.71 11.88
CA ARG A 91 -1.40 -6.08 11.15
C ARG A 91 -1.41 -7.58 10.83
N ALA A 92 -0.87 -7.93 9.67
CA ALA A 92 -0.76 -9.32 9.21
C ALA A 92 0.53 -9.98 9.70
N ASP A 93 0.77 -9.95 11.01
CA ASP A 93 1.94 -10.57 11.64
C ASP A 93 1.78 -12.10 11.61
N ALA A 94 2.81 -12.82 11.16
CA ALA A 94 2.76 -14.28 11.06
C ALA A 94 3.05 -14.90 12.43
N ARG A 95 2.20 -15.82 12.89
CA ARG A 95 2.47 -16.65 14.07
C ARG A 95 3.30 -17.86 13.68
N LEU A 96 4.32 -18.16 14.48
CA LEU A 96 5.22 -19.28 14.25
C LEU A 96 5.04 -20.30 15.38
N SER A 97 4.96 -21.58 15.02
CA SER A 97 5.02 -22.72 15.94
C SER A 97 6.33 -23.51 15.80
N VAL A 98 7.39 -22.82 15.36
CA VAL A 98 8.69 -23.42 15.07
C VAL A 98 9.58 -23.35 16.31
N PRO A 99 10.05 -24.48 16.86
CA PRO A 99 10.93 -24.49 18.03
C PRO A 99 12.18 -23.62 17.82
N GLY A 100 12.53 -22.81 18.81
CA GLY A 100 13.69 -21.91 18.76
C GLY A 100 13.51 -20.64 17.91
N ARG A 101 12.31 -20.36 17.41
CA ARG A 101 11.96 -19.09 16.74
C ARG A 101 11.03 -18.23 17.61
N PRO A 102 10.98 -16.91 17.38
CA PRO A 102 9.99 -16.06 18.02
C PRO A 102 8.56 -16.49 17.65
N ASP A 103 7.61 -16.36 18.58
CA ASP A 103 6.20 -16.73 18.37
C ASP A 103 5.52 -15.92 17.25
N GLN A 104 6.07 -14.75 16.91
CA GLN A 104 5.60 -13.90 15.82
C GLN A 104 6.76 -13.29 15.05
N VAL A 105 6.57 -13.15 13.74
CA VAL A 105 7.52 -12.46 12.85
C VAL A 105 6.82 -11.40 12.00
N ARG A 106 7.48 -10.25 11.86
CA ARG A 106 7.08 -9.17 10.96
C ARG A 106 7.87 -9.26 9.67
N ARG A 107 7.20 -8.98 8.55
CA ARG A 107 7.80 -9.03 7.21
C ARG A 107 8.40 -7.70 6.75
N ARG A 108 8.28 -6.66 7.58
CA ARG A 108 8.83 -5.32 7.31
C ARG A 108 10.36 -5.34 7.40
N PHE A 109 11.02 -4.45 6.66
CA PHE A 109 12.46 -4.22 6.79
C PHE A 109 12.80 -3.83 8.23
N ALA A 110 13.89 -4.38 8.74
CA ALA A 110 14.49 -3.86 9.97
C ALA A 110 15.00 -2.45 9.67
N VAL A 111 14.63 -1.50 10.51
CA VAL A 111 15.17 -0.13 10.50
C VAL A 111 16.47 -0.12 11.29
#